data_AF-A0A257JGI2-F1
#
_entry.id   AF-A0A257JGI2-F1
#
_cell.length_a   1.000
_cell.length_b   1.000
_cell.length_c   1.000
_cell.angle_alpha   90.00
_cell.angle_beta   90.00
_cell.angle_gamma   90.00
#
_symmetry.space_group_name_H-M   'P 1'
#
loop_
_entity.id
_entity.type
_entity.pdbx_description
1 polymer ?
#
loop_
_entity_poly.entity_id
_entity_poly.type
_entity_poly.pdbx_seq_one_letter_code
_entity_poly.pdbx_strand_id
1 'polypeptide(L)'
;ALREALPGFGRKMPGYDHPDVVLTGGESRTSSPIRIRRGENCQSINTSGLYPAGEGAGYAGGILSAAVDGIKVAEALALTLEV
;
A
#
# COMPACT_ATOMS: atom_id res chain seq x y z
N ALA A 1 15.01 5.76 -15.86
CA ALA A 1 13.57 5.98 -15.63
C ALA A 1 13.24 7.47 -15.52
N LEU A 2 13.55 8.16 -14.41
CA LEU A 2 13.12 9.56 -14.20
C LEU A 2 13.58 10.56 -15.29
N ARG A 3 14.85 10.47 -15.75
CA ARG A 3 15.40 11.31 -16.84
C ARG A 3 14.57 11.28 -18.12
N GLU A 4 13.95 10.14 -18.42
CA GLU A 4 13.12 9.95 -19.61
C GLU A 4 11.65 10.30 -19.34
N ALA A 5 11.15 9.99 -18.14
CA ALA A 5 9.77 10.22 -17.74
C ALA A 5 9.42 11.71 -17.67
N LEU A 6 10.32 12.57 -17.17
CA LEU A 6 10.07 14.00 -17.01
C LEU A 6 9.78 14.71 -18.35
N PRO A 7 10.61 14.59 -19.41
CA PRO A 7 10.25 15.10 -20.75
C PRO A 7 8.98 14.43 -21.32
N GLY A 8 8.73 13.18 -20.96
CA GLY A 8 7.51 12.47 -21.32
C GLY A 8 6.25 13.13 -20.75
N PHE A 9 6.32 13.63 -19.53
CA PHE A 9 5.23 14.40 -18.91
C PHE A 9 5.13 15.81 -19.48
N GLY A 10 6.23 16.49 -19.81
CA GLY A 10 6.21 17.80 -20.48
C GLY A 10 5.43 17.80 -21.80
N ARG A 11 5.48 16.69 -22.56
CA ARG A 11 4.66 16.50 -23.77
C ARG A 11 3.17 16.31 -23.50
N LYS A 12 2.79 15.83 -22.31
CA LYS A 12 1.39 15.59 -21.91
C LYS A 12 0.78 16.77 -21.15
N MET A 13 1.62 17.50 -20.41
CA MET A 13 1.26 18.63 -19.58
C MET A 13 2.31 19.72 -19.79
N PRO A 14 2.01 20.75 -20.60
CA PRO A 14 2.95 21.83 -20.87
C PRO A 14 3.50 22.46 -19.60
N GLY A 15 4.82 22.60 -19.52
CA GLY A 15 5.53 23.18 -18.36
C GLY A 15 5.91 22.19 -17.26
N TYR A 16 5.53 20.91 -17.35
CA TYR A 16 5.88 19.91 -16.34
C TYR A 16 7.40 19.66 -16.22
N ASP A 17 8.16 19.90 -17.28
CA ASP A 17 9.62 19.74 -17.36
C ASP A 17 10.38 21.07 -17.45
N HIS A 18 9.77 22.18 -16.98
CA HIS A 18 10.41 23.50 -16.98
C HIS A 18 11.73 23.47 -16.16
N PRO A 19 12.82 24.11 -16.62
CA PRO A 19 14.13 24.03 -15.96
C PRO A 19 14.14 24.55 -14.51
N ASP A 20 13.18 25.40 -14.15
CA ASP A 20 13.04 25.96 -12.80
C ASP A 20 12.18 25.10 -11.84
N VAL A 21 11.65 23.94 -12.29
CA VAL A 21 10.89 23.03 -11.41
C VAL A 21 11.82 22.38 -10.39
N VAL A 22 11.39 22.35 -9.13
CA VAL A 22 12.20 21.82 -8.02
C VAL A 22 11.95 20.32 -7.84
N LEU A 23 13.02 19.54 -7.82
CA LEU A 23 13.01 18.15 -7.36
C LEU A 23 13.43 18.10 -5.89
N THR A 24 12.53 17.65 -5.02
CA THR A 24 12.74 17.66 -3.57
C THR A 24 12.99 16.25 -3.05
N GLY A 25 14.20 16.01 -2.53
CA GLY A 25 14.52 14.79 -1.77
C GLY A 25 14.23 13.48 -2.51
N GLY A 26 14.17 12.38 -1.75
CA GLY A 26 13.80 11.06 -2.25
C GLY A 26 12.59 10.51 -1.50
N GLU A 27 11.59 10.06 -2.23
CA GLU A 27 10.41 9.39 -1.68
C GLU A 27 10.71 7.90 -1.50
N SER A 28 10.77 7.43 -0.24
CA SER A 28 11.25 6.08 0.09
C SER A 28 10.20 5.16 0.72
N ARG A 29 9.01 5.68 1.03
CA ARG A 29 7.97 4.97 1.80
C ARG A 29 6.63 4.99 1.09
N THR A 30 6.64 4.70 -0.21
CA THR A 30 5.42 4.64 -1.04
C THR A 30 4.53 3.43 -0.71
N SER A 31 5.09 2.39 -0.10
CA SER A 31 4.39 1.21 0.38
C SER A 31 5.23 0.44 1.41
N SER A 32 4.64 -0.57 2.07
CA SER A 32 5.40 -1.42 2.99
C SER A 32 6.50 -2.20 2.25
N PRO A 33 7.74 -2.22 2.79
CA PRO A 33 8.84 -2.99 2.22
C PRO A 33 8.75 -4.49 2.54
N ILE A 34 7.74 -4.90 3.33
CA ILE A 34 7.54 -6.29 3.74
C ILE A 34 6.11 -6.73 3.48
N ARG A 35 5.92 -8.05 3.44
CA ARG A 35 4.59 -8.65 3.46
C ARG A 35 4.51 -9.71 4.55
N ILE A 36 3.64 -9.47 5.52
CA ILE A 36 3.38 -10.42 6.61
C ILE A 36 2.30 -11.38 6.13
N ARG A 37 2.69 -12.54 5.61
CA ARG A 37 1.79 -13.44 4.89
C ARG A 37 0.63 -13.92 5.78
N ARG A 38 -0.58 -13.77 5.27
CA ARG A 38 -1.83 -14.30 5.84
C ARG A 38 -2.58 -15.17 4.83
N GLY A 39 -3.38 -16.13 5.31
CA GLY A 39 -4.25 -16.99 4.52
C GLY A 39 -5.57 -16.33 4.13
N GLU A 40 -6.46 -17.09 3.51
CA GLU A 40 -7.80 -16.61 3.09
C GLU A 40 -8.68 -16.21 4.29
N ASN A 41 -8.49 -16.85 5.44
CA ASN A 41 -9.12 -16.50 6.72
C ASN A 41 -8.51 -15.25 7.39
N CYS A 42 -7.66 -14.51 6.69
CA CYS A 42 -6.94 -13.34 7.17
C CYS A 42 -5.98 -13.56 8.35
N GLN A 43 -5.75 -14.81 8.80
CA GLN A 43 -4.75 -15.11 9.83
C GLN A 43 -3.36 -15.33 9.25
N SER A 44 -2.33 -15.01 10.03
CA SER A 44 -0.95 -15.34 9.71
C SER A 44 -0.80 -16.82 9.39
N ILE A 45 0.02 -17.13 8.37
CA ILE A 45 0.24 -18.50 7.92
C ILE A 45 0.96 -19.39 8.95
N ASN A 46 1.55 -18.81 10.00
CA ASN A 46 2.37 -19.52 10.98
C ASN A 46 2.09 -19.13 12.44
N THR A 47 1.09 -18.28 12.69
CA THR A 47 0.73 -17.83 14.05
C THR A 47 -0.78 -17.66 14.12
N SER A 48 -1.47 -18.65 14.70
CA SER A 48 -2.93 -18.57 14.84
C SER A 48 -3.34 -17.42 15.77
N GLY A 49 -4.45 -16.76 15.44
CA GLY A 49 -4.96 -15.59 16.17
C GLY A 49 -4.26 -14.27 15.85
N LEU A 50 -3.19 -14.27 15.04
CA LEU A 50 -2.58 -13.05 14.52
C LEU A 50 -3.18 -12.69 13.16
N TYR A 51 -3.67 -11.46 13.00
CA TYR A 51 -4.29 -10.97 11.76
C TYR A 51 -3.51 -9.79 11.16
N PRO A 52 -2.53 -10.04 10.27
CA PRO A 52 -1.83 -8.96 9.57
C PRO A 52 -2.81 -8.16 8.69
N ALA A 53 -2.83 -6.83 8.81
CA ALA A 53 -3.79 -5.97 8.11
C ALA A 53 -3.16 -4.65 7.60
N GLY A 54 -3.80 -4.06 6.60
CA GLY A 54 -3.49 -2.74 6.08
C GLY A 54 -2.15 -2.65 5.35
N GLU A 55 -1.66 -1.42 5.19
CA GLU A 55 -0.45 -1.13 4.42
C GLU A 55 0.79 -1.70 5.08
N GLY A 56 0.92 -1.58 6.41
CA GLY A 56 2.05 -2.12 7.16
C GLY A 56 2.27 -3.63 6.92
N ALA A 57 1.19 -4.40 6.79
CA ALA A 57 1.25 -5.83 6.49
C ALA A 57 1.43 -6.15 4.99
N GLY A 58 1.34 -5.15 4.11
CA GLY A 58 1.43 -5.31 2.65
C GLY A 58 0.13 -5.77 1.99
N TYR A 59 -1.03 -5.36 2.51
CA TYR A 59 -2.36 -5.70 1.97
C TYR A 59 -3.19 -4.48 1.53
N ALA A 60 -2.64 -3.27 1.68
CA ALA A 60 -3.23 -2.01 1.22
C ALA A 60 -2.13 -1.02 0.78
N GLY A 61 -2.52 0.10 0.15
CA GLY A 61 -1.59 1.12 -0.32
C GLY A 61 -2.17 2.55 -0.25
N GLY A 62 -3.08 2.78 0.68
CA GLY A 62 -3.74 4.07 0.88
C GLY A 62 -4.96 3.95 1.78
N ILE A 63 -5.47 5.10 2.25
CA ILE A 63 -6.47 5.23 3.31
C ILE A 63 -7.68 4.32 3.07
N LEU A 64 -8.34 4.45 1.92
CA LEU A 64 -9.55 3.68 1.60
C LEU A 64 -9.26 2.17 1.55
N SER A 65 -8.18 1.78 0.89
CA SER A 65 -7.81 0.36 0.78
C SER A 65 -7.45 -0.26 2.13
N ALA A 66 -6.80 0.49 3.02
CA ALA A 66 -6.47 0.04 4.37
C ALA A 66 -7.73 -0.11 5.22
N ALA A 67 -8.69 0.80 5.10
CA ALA A 67 -9.98 0.68 5.77
C ALA A 67 -10.79 -0.55 5.28
N VAL A 68 -10.85 -0.76 3.97
CA VAL A 68 -11.49 -1.95 3.38
C VAL A 68 -10.82 -3.24 3.84
N ASP A 69 -9.48 -3.26 3.91
CA ASP A 69 -8.76 -4.41 4.45
C ASP A 69 -9.06 -4.66 5.93
N GLY A 70 -9.16 -3.58 6.72
CA GLY A 70 -9.53 -3.63 8.13
C GLY A 70 -10.93 -4.23 8.35
N ILE A 71 -11.93 -3.84 7.54
CA ILE A 71 -13.28 -4.41 7.60
C ILE A 71 -13.23 -5.92 7.34
N LYS A 72 -12.54 -6.36 6.29
CA LYS A 72 -12.41 -7.79 5.96
C LYS A 72 -11.76 -8.59 7.09
N VAL A 73 -10.73 -8.04 7.71
CA VAL A 73 -10.03 -8.67 8.83
C VAL A 73 -10.93 -8.74 10.06
N ALA A 74 -11.71 -7.69 10.35
CA ALA A 74 -12.65 -7.68 11.45
C ALA A 74 -13.79 -8.70 11.24
N GLU A 75 -14.34 -8.80 10.03
CA GLU A 75 -15.35 -9.80 9.66
C GLU A 75 -14.78 -11.23 9.81
N ALA A 76 -13.56 -11.48 9.32
CA ALA A 76 -12.91 -12.78 9.45
C ALA A 76 -12.61 -13.14 10.92
N LEU A 77 -12.26 -12.16 11.75
CA LEU A 77 -12.09 -12.35 13.19
C LEU A 77 -13.44 -12.70 13.85
N ALA A 78 -14.51 -11.96 13.55
CA ALA A 78 -15.82 -12.21 14.12
C ALA A 78 -16.32 -13.65 13.87
N LEU A 79 -16.15 -14.16 12.64
CA LEU A 79 -16.49 -15.55 12.29
C LEU A 79 -15.72 -16.62 13.08
N THR A 80 -14.58 -16.29 13.68
CA THR A 80 -13.82 -17.23 14.53
C THR A 80 -14.24 -17.20 16.00
N LEU A 81 -14.98 -16.17 16.42
CA LEU A 81 -15.46 -15.99 17.80
C LEU A 81 -16.87 -16.53 18.00
N GLU A 82 -17.66 -16.60 16.94
CA GLU A 82 -18.99 -17.23 16.95
C GLU A 82 -18.82 -18.75 16.96
N VAL A 83 -19.02 -19.36 18.15
CA VAL A 83 -19.10 -20.81 18.39
C VAL A 83 -20.52 -21.30 18.10
#